data_AF-A0A1B1Z1V9-F1
#
_entry.id   AF-A0A1B1Z1V9-F1
#
_cell.length_a   1.000
_cell.length_b   1.000
_cell.length_c   1.000
_cell.angle_alpha   90.00
_cell.angle_beta   90.00
_cell.angle_gamma   90.00
#
_symmetry.space_group_name_H-M   'P 1'
#
loop_
_entity.id
_entity.type
_entity.pdbx_description
1 polymer ?
#
loop_
_entity_poly.entity_id
_entity_poly.type
_entity_poly.pdbx_seq_one_letter_code
_entity_poly.pdbx_strand_id
1 'polypeptide(L)' 'MKKFFQRYSHWLALFVISFSFLSMFINLELEKLDTIAIIFGGIGFLSVAYLAIMTEQHIRNKSKEK' A
#
# COMPACT_ATOMS: atom_id res chain seq x y z
N MET A 1 -1.64 -4.56 23.47
CA MET A 1 -0.73 -4.45 22.30
C MET A 1 -1.28 -5.06 21.02
N LYS A 2 -1.85 -6.29 21.04
CA LYS A 2 -2.39 -6.96 19.82
C LYS A 2 -3.42 -6.15 19.03
N LYS A 3 -4.37 -5.47 19.70
CA LYS A 3 -5.43 -4.67 19.04
C LYS A 3 -4.95 -3.40 18.33
N PHE A 4 -3.84 -2.81 18.78
CA PHE A 4 -3.29 -1.59 18.15
C PHE A 4 -2.59 -1.95 16.84
N PHE A 5 -1.72 -2.97 16.85
CA PHE A 5 -1.09 -3.48 15.62
C PHE A 5 -2.14 -3.93 14.59
N GLN A 6 -3.21 -4.60 15.03
CA GLN A 6 -4.31 -5.01 14.15
C GLN A 6 -5.15 -3.86 13.59
N ARG A 7 -5.01 -2.62 14.08
CA ARG A 7 -5.77 -1.48 13.56
C ARG A 7 -4.91 -0.58 12.66
N TYR A 8 -3.60 -0.57 12.88
CA TYR A 8 -2.67 0.30 12.16
C TYR A 8 -1.75 -0.43 11.17
N SER A 9 -1.69 -1.77 11.16
CA SER A 9 -0.78 -2.49 10.25
C SER A 9 -1.07 -2.24 8.78
N HIS A 10 -2.31 -1.89 8.44
CA HIS A 10 -2.79 -1.68 7.08
C HIS A 10 -2.24 -0.36 6.55
N TRP A 11 -2.28 0.67 7.40
CA TRP A 11 -1.65 1.96 7.17
C TRP A 11 -0.12 1.84 7.11
N LEU A 12 0.47 1.00 7.96
CA LEU A 12 1.91 0.74 7.95
C LEU A 12 2.35 0.01 6.67
N ALA A 13 1.57 -0.97 6.21
CA ALA A 13 1.80 -1.66 4.94
C ALA A 13 1.69 -0.68 3.75
N LEU A 14 0.66 0.18 3.75
CA LEU A 14 0.51 1.24 2.76
C LEU A 14 1.73 2.16 2.76
N PHE A 15 2.20 2.59 3.93
CA PHE A 15 3.36 3.46 4.07
C PHE A 15 4.65 2.83 3.55
N VAL A 16 4.94 1.57 3.93
CA VAL A 16 6.13 0.84 3.47
C VAL A 16 6.12 0.66 1.96
N ILE A 17 4.98 0.29 1.39
CA ILE A 17 4.86 0.04 -0.05
C ILE A 17 4.91 1.35 -0.85
N SER A 18 4.32 2.44 -0.32
CA SER A 18 4.46 3.78 -0.87
C SER A 18 5.91 4.24 -0.89
N PHE A 19 6.62 4.06 0.23
CA PHE A 19 8.02 4.46 0.35
C PHE A 19 8.91 3.64 -0.58
N SER A 20 8.69 2.32 -0.66
CA SER A 20 9.43 1.45 -1.59
C SER A 20 9.20 1.85 -3.04
N PHE A 21 7.96 2.15 -3.43
CA PHE A 21 7.64 2.60 -4.79
C PHE A 21 8.25 3.97 -5.10
N LEU A 22 8.17 4.94 -4.17
CA LEU A 22 8.78 6.26 -4.32
C LEU A 22 10.31 6.20 -4.40
N SER A 23 10.96 5.30 -3.65
CA SER A 23 12.41 5.15 -3.69
C SER A 23 12.92 4.69 -5.06
N MET A 24 12.08 3.96 -5.82
CA MET A 24 12.40 3.53 -7.18
C MET A 24 12.56 4.72 -8.14
N PHE A 25 11.84 5.83 -7.93
CA PHE A 25 11.95 7.02 -8.76
C PHE A 25 13.26 7.80 -8.57
N ILE A 26 14.01 7.54 -7.51
CA ILE A 26 15.26 8.26 -7.21
C ILE A 26 16.39 7.84 -8.16
N ASN A 27 16.40 6.58 -8.60
CA ASN A 27 17.41 6.01 -9.50
C ASN A 27 16.83 5.66 -10.88
N LEU A 28 15.81 6.40 -11.32
CA LEU A 28 15.11 6.09 -12.56
C LEU A 28 15.97 6.45 -13.77
N GLU A 29 16.54 5.45 -14.43
CA GLU A 29 17.11 5.60 -15.76
C GLU A 29 16.03 5.20 -16.77
N LEU A 30 15.87 5.95 -17.87
CA LEU A 30 14.83 5.69 -18.87
C LEU A 30 15.16 4.48 -19.76
N GLU A 31 15.62 3.39 -19.15
CA GLU A 31 15.80 2.10 -19.78
C GLU A 31 14.48 1.32 -19.83
N LYS A 32 14.42 0.34 -20.74
CA LYS A 32 13.24 -0.52 -20.92
C LYS A 32 12.88 -1.29 -19.64
N LEU A 33 13.89 -1.65 -18.83
CA LEU A 33 13.70 -2.38 -17.57
C LEU A 33 13.00 -1.53 -16.50
N ASP A 34 13.40 -0.27 -16.37
CA ASP A 34 12.79 0.66 -15.41
C ASP A 34 11.33 0.96 -15.75
N THR A 35 11.01 1.09 -17.04
CA THR A 35 9.62 1.26 -17.49
C THR A 35 8.73 0.09 -17.06
N ILE A 36 9.22 -1.15 -17.19
CA ILE A 36 8.50 -2.35 -16.75
C ILE A 36 8.33 -2.35 -15.23
N ALA A 37 9.39 -2.02 -14.49
CA ALA A 37 9.34 -1.95 -13.04
C ALA A 37 8.37 -0.86 -12.52
N ILE A 38 8.22 0.27 -13.22
CA ILE A 38 7.21 1.29 -12.88
C ILE A 38 5.79 0.75 -13.07
N ILE A 39 5.54 0.04 -14.18
CA ILE A 39 4.21 -0.53 -14.47
C ILE A 39 3.83 -1.58 -13.42
N PHE A 40 4.72 -2.54 -13.15
CA PHE A 40 4.48 -3.58 -12.15
C PHE A 40 4.40 -3.00 -10.74
N GLY A 41 5.29 -2.07 -10.40
CA GLY A 41 5.26 -1.34 -9.13
C GLY A 41 3.97 -0.55 -8.94
N GLY A 42 3.48 0.11 -9.99
CA GLY A 42 2.23 0.87 -9.97
C GLY A 42 1.00 -0.03 -9.75
N ILE A 43 0.95 -1.19 -10.40
CA ILE A 43 -0.12 -2.18 -10.19
C ILE A 43 -0.09 -2.72 -8.75
N GLY A 44 1.11 -3.04 -8.23
CA GLY A 44 1.28 -3.49 -6.85
C GLY A 44 0.85 -2.43 -5.84
N PHE A 45 1.24 -1.18 -6.07
CA PHE A 45 0.86 -0.03 -5.26
C PHE A 45 -0.67 0.17 -5.24
N LEU A 46 -1.32 0.19 -6.41
CA LEU A 46 -2.77 0.33 -6.52
C LEU A 46 -3.51 -0.81 -5.81
N SER A 47 -3.02 -2.04 -5.95
CA SER A 47 -3.62 -3.22 -5.31
C SER A 47 -3.57 -3.11 -3.78
N VAL A 48 -2.45 -2.66 -3.24
CA VAL A 48 -2.26 -2.47 -1.79
C VAL A 48 -3.08 -1.29 -1.27
N ALA A 49 -3.13 -0.20 -2.02
CA ALA A 49 -3.96 0.95 -1.70
C ALA A 49 -5.44 0.55 -1.63
N TYR A 50 -5.92 -0.22 -2.61
CA TYR A 50 -7.27 -0.75 -2.63
C TYR A 50 -7.55 -1.64 -1.41
N LEU A 51 -6.66 -2.59 -1.11
CA LEU A 51 -6.80 -3.47 0.06
C LEU A 51 -6.82 -2.69 1.37
N ALA A 52 -6.01 -1.66 1.52
CA ALA A 52 -5.99 -0.83 2.71
C ALA A 52 -7.32 -0.07 2.90
N ILE A 53 -7.86 0.53 1.82
CA ILE A 53 -9.17 1.21 1.86
C ILE A 53 -10.28 0.20 2.20
N MET A 54 -10.28 -0.96 1.56
CA MET A 54 -11.28 -2.02 1.80
C MET A 54 -11.22 -2.53 3.24
N THR A 55 -10.01 -2.69 3.79
CA THR A 55 -9.80 -3.10 5.19
C THR A 55 -10.33 -2.05 6.17
N GLU A 56 -10.05 -0.77 5.92
CA GLU A 56 -10.56 0.35 6.71
C GLU A 56 -12.09 0.40 6.69
N GLN A 57 -12.71 0.21 5.51
CA GLN A 57 -14.17 0.13 5.37
C GLN A 57 -14.75 -1.06 6.14
N HIS A 58 -14.13 -2.24 6.05
CA HIS A 58 -14.57 -3.42 6.79
C HIS A 58 -14.51 -3.21 8.31
N ILE A 59 -13.44 -2.59 8.81
CA ILE A 59 -13.28 -2.27 10.23
C ILE A 59 -14.29 -1.23 10.68
N ARG A 60 -14.53 -0.17 9.89
CA ARG A 60 -15.55 0.85 10.19
C ARG A 60 -16.95 0.27 10.25
N ASN A 61 -17.32 -0.62 9.33
CA ASN A 61 -18.63 -1.26 9.32
C ASN A 61 -18.81 -2.19 10.53
N LYS A 62 -17.81 -3.00 10.88
CA LYS A 62 -17.82 -3.81 12.11
C LYS A 62 -17.94 -2.98 13.40
N SER A 63 -17.48 -1.73 13.38
CA SER A 63 -17.60 -0.81 14.53
C SER A 63 -18.96 -0.11 14.60
N LYS A 64 -19.76 -0.10 13.52
CA LYS A 64 -21.10 0.49 13.48
C LYS A 64 -22.21 -0.53 13.79
N GLU A 65 -21.95 -1.82 13.61
CA GLU A 65 -22.86 -2.92 13.99
C GLU A 65 -22.78 -3.29 15.49
N LYS A 66 -21.89 -2.67 16.26
CA LYS A 66 -21.80 -2.81 17.73
C LYS A 66 -22.33 -1.58 18.43
#